data_AF-A0A835TRZ8-F1
#
_entry.id   AF-A0A835TRZ8-F1
#
_cell.length_a   1.000
_cell.length_b   1.000
_cell.length_c   1.000
_cell.angle_alpha   90.00
_cell.angle_beta   90.00
_cell.angle_gamma   90.00
#
_symmetry.space_group_name_H-M   'P 1'
#
loop_
_entity.id
_entity.type
_entity.pdbx_description
1 polymer ?
#
loop_
_entity_poly.entity_id
_entity_poly.type
_entity_poly.pdbx_seq_one_letter_code
_entity_poly.pdbx_strand_id
1 'polypeptide(L)'
;VPAEPGAVAALVTTADLRAQSEAIVCGICMDRVYEKALPEERLFGILPNCSHAYCVGCIRKWRRSRDFQRTVIKACPECRITSSYYIPHKYWISDVGEKEKLIRTFKERTGKIRCKFFVRGHCPFRSECIYLHEQPARRLQQQRRRQPRVFIPSSSESSDEEDEEYEWALALAMLETDHVYSSYLHELLVVDFSDSD
;
A
#
# COMPACT_ATOMS: atom_id res chain seq x y z
N VAL A 1 17.27 9.06 -51.21
CA VAL A 1 16.45 9.08 -49.98
C VAL A 1 17.41 8.94 -48.81
N PRO A 2 17.75 10.01 -48.07
CA PRO A 2 18.60 9.87 -46.89
C PRO A 2 17.78 9.28 -45.75
N ALA A 3 18.41 8.38 -45.00
CA ALA A 3 17.81 7.63 -43.91
C ALA A 3 17.51 8.54 -42.69
N GLU A 4 16.33 8.33 -42.12
CA GLU A 4 15.85 8.94 -40.88
C GLU A 4 16.79 8.60 -39.69
N PRO A 5 17.12 9.56 -38.82
CA PRO A 5 17.82 9.27 -37.58
C PRO A 5 16.86 8.61 -36.57
N GLY A 6 17.15 7.35 -36.24
CA GLY A 6 16.44 6.61 -35.20
C GLY A 6 16.53 7.33 -33.85
N ALA A 7 15.37 7.58 -33.24
CA ALA A 7 15.26 8.10 -31.89
C ALA A 7 15.88 7.10 -30.90
N VAL A 8 17.11 7.39 -30.48
CA VAL A 8 17.75 6.70 -29.37
C VAL A 8 17.06 7.19 -28.10
N ALA A 9 16.20 6.35 -27.50
CA ALA A 9 15.65 6.62 -26.19
C ALA A 9 16.84 6.76 -25.22
N ALA A 10 17.11 7.98 -24.75
CA ALA A 10 18.19 8.25 -23.82
C ALA A 10 18.00 7.38 -22.56
N LEU A 11 19.06 6.67 -22.17
CA LEU A 11 19.10 5.97 -20.89
C LEU A 11 19.07 7.03 -19.79
N VAL A 12 17.94 7.17 -19.11
CA VAL A 12 17.81 8.07 -17.95
C VAL A 12 18.70 7.53 -16.84
N THR A 13 19.72 8.30 -16.45
CA THR A 13 20.66 7.87 -15.42
C THR A 13 20.08 8.10 -14.03
N THR A 14 20.60 7.36 -13.04
CA THR A 14 20.22 7.56 -11.62
C THR A 14 20.59 8.96 -11.11
N ALA A 15 21.62 9.59 -11.70
CA ALA A 15 22.03 10.95 -11.41
C ALA A 15 20.99 11.96 -11.92
N ASP A 16 20.46 11.76 -13.13
CA ASP A 16 19.42 12.62 -13.70
C ASP A 16 18.14 12.56 -12.87
N LEU A 17 17.71 11.35 -12.46
CA LEU A 17 16.56 11.17 -11.58
C LEU A 17 16.76 11.87 -10.23
N ARG A 18 17.97 11.81 -9.66
CA ARG A 18 18.30 12.51 -8.42
C ARG A 18 18.18 14.02 -8.59
N ALA A 19 18.82 14.58 -9.61
CA ALA A 19 18.83 16.02 -9.87
C ALA A 19 17.40 16.56 -10.09
N GLN A 20 16.57 15.83 -10.84
CA GLN A 20 15.16 16.19 -11.06
C GLN A 20 14.33 16.16 -9.76
N SER A 21 14.74 15.35 -8.78
CA SER A 21 13.97 15.14 -7.57
C SER A 21 14.41 16.00 -6.39
N GLU A 22 15.60 16.60 -6.45
CA GLU A 22 16.22 17.33 -5.34
C GLU A 22 15.39 18.53 -4.87
N ALA A 23 14.81 19.26 -5.81
CA ALA A 23 14.00 20.45 -5.53
C ALA A 23 12.52 20.16 -5.23
N ILE A 24 12.08 18.90 -5.26
CA ILE A 24 10.66 18.55 -5.12
C ILE A 24 10.21 18.71 -3.66
N VAL A 25 9.13 19.46 -3.50
CA VAL A 25 8.52 19.81 -2.22
C VAL A 25 7.30 18.93 -1.94
N CYS A 26 7.13 18.53 -0.69
CA CYS A 26 5.96 17.79 -0.22
C CYS A 26 4.74 18.73 -0.08
N GLY A 27 3.64 18.44 -0.76
CA GLY A 27 2.40 19.24 -0.71
C GLY A 27 1.64 19.22 0.63
N ILE A 28 2.11 18.45 1.63
CA ILE A 28 1.53 18.43 2.99
C ILE A 28 2.38 19.25 3.97
N CYS A 29 3.68 18.96 4.07
CA CYS A 29 4.56 19.64 5.05
C CYS A 29 5.32 20.82 4.48
N MET A 30 5.26 21.05 3.16
CA MET A 30 5.95 22.12 2.46
C MET A 30 7.49 22.08 2.55
N ASP A 31 8.05 20.96 3.02
CA ASP A 31 9.51 20.72 3.03
C ASP A 31 9.95 20.02 1.74
N ARG A 32 11.21 20.24 1.37
CA ARG A 32 11.89 19.44 0.35
C ARG A 32 12.13 18.03 0.88
N VAL A 33 11.76 17.03 0.08
CA VAL A 33 11.81 15.62 0.52
C VAL A 33 13.25 15.14 0.71
N TYR A 34 14.18 15.57 -0.13
CA TYR A 34 15.60 15.20 -0.02
C TYR A 34 16.35 15.88 1.13
N GLU A 35 15.83 16.99 1.64
CA GLU A 35 16.47 17.73 2.73
C GLU A 35 16.07 17.20 4.11
N LYS A 36 15.20 16.18 4.18
CA LYS A 36 14.84 15.55 5.45
C LYS A 36 16.06 14.97 6.17
N ALA A 37 16.07 15.11 7.49
CA ALA A 37 17.21 14.77 8.33
C ALA A 37 17.61 13.30 8.19
N LEU A 38 16.61 12.40 8.20
CA LEU A 38 16.83 10.96 8.10
C LEU A 38 16.79 10.48 6.64
N PRO A 39 17.81 9.72 6.17
CA PRO A 39 17.83 9.16 4.82
C PRO A 39 16.59 8.32 4.48
N GLU A 40 16.05 7.58 5.45
CA GLU A 40 14.85 6.74 5.32
C GLU A 40 13.57 7.55 5.04
N GLU A 41 13.56 8.83 5.41
CA GLU A 41 12.42 9.73 5.17
C GLU A 41 12.50 10.45 3.83
N ARG A 42 13.65 10.36 3.12
CA ARG A 42 13.89 10.97 1.80
C ARG A 42 13.27 10.14 0.68
N LEU A 43 12.01 9.77 0.87
CA LEU A 43 11.24 8.96 -0.07
C LEU A 43 9.95 9.67 -0.44
N PHE A 44 9.59 9.58 -1.71
CA PHE A 44 8.35 10.10 -2.24
C PHE A 44 7.24 9.06 -2.11
N GLY A 45 6.08 9.52 -1.68
CA GLY A 45 4.83 8.79 -1.77
C GLY A 45 4.11 9.17 -3.06
N ILE A 46 4.29 8.38 -4.11
CA ILE A 46 3.71 8.63 -5.43
C ILE A 46 2.28 8.07 -5.46
N LEU A 47 1.31 8.92 -5.82
CA LEU A 47 -0.07 8.47 -6.03
C LEU A 47 -0.28 8.06 -7.49
N PRO A 48 -0.81 6.86 -7.79
CA PRO A 48 -1.11 6.41 -9.14
C PRO A 48 -1.91 7.42 -9.98
N ASN A 49 -2.95 8.02 -9.40
CA ASN A 49 -3.99 8.73 -10.16
C ASN A 49 -3.80 10.26 -10.22
N CYS A 50 -2.70 10.81 -9.68
CA CYS A 50 -2.40 12.25 -9.78
C CYS A 50 -0.89 12.54 -9.69
N SER A 51 -0.46 13.73 -10.12
CA SER A 51 0.95 14.17 -10.12
C SER A 51 1.37 15.00 -8.89
N HIS A 52 0.65 14.89 -7.78
CA HIS A 52 0.99 15.61 -6.53
C HIS A 52 2.06 14.85 -5.73
N ALA A 53 3.03 15.58 -5.21
CA ALA A 53 4.20 15.04 -4.54
C ALA A 53 4.08 15.12 -3.02
N TYR A 54 4.36 14.02 -2.34
CA TYR A 54 4.36 13.94 -0.87
C TYR A 54 5.58 13.17 -0.41
N CYS A 55 6.12 13.50 0.77
CA CYS A 55 7.02 12.56 1.44
C CYS A 55 6.23 11.36 2.00
N VAL A 56 6.86 10.20 2.09
CA VAL A 56 6.25 8.97 2.60
C VAL A 56 5.68 9.18 4.01
N GLY A 57 6.37 9.92 4.88
CA GLY A 57 5.90 10.21 6.24
C GLY A 57 4.55 10.93 6.27
N CYS A 58 4.38 11.96 5.46
CA CYS A 58 3.15 12.75 5.41
C CYS A 58 1.97 11.98 4.81
N ILE A 59 2.17 11.33 3.65
CA ILE A 59 1.07 10.57 3.04
C ILE A 59 0.65 9.38 3.92
N ARG A 60 1.59 8.77 4.65
CA ARG A 60 1.29 7.72 5.62
C ARG A 60 0.43 8.24 6.77
N LYS A 61 0.73 9.42 7.32
CA LYS A 61 -0.10 10.07 8.36
C LYS A 61 -1.49 10.39 7.81
N TRP A 62 -1.59 10.98 6.62
CA TRP A 62 -2.86 11.25 5.95
C TRP A 62 -3.75 10.00 5.83
N ARG A 63 -3.17 8.89 5.36
CA ARG A 63 -3.88 7.61 5.17
C ARG A 63 -4.32 6.93 6.47
N ARG A 64 -3.71 7.29 7.60
CA ARG A 64 -4.03 6.76 8.94
C ARG A 64 -4.96 7.67 9.75
N SER A 65 -5.17 8.91 9.33
CA SER A 65 -6.08 9.84 10.04
C SER A 65 -7.48 9.25 10.15
N ARG A 66 -8.08 9.43 11.32
CA ARG A 66 -9.46 9.04 11.63
C ARG A 66 -10.43 10.23 11.58
N ASP A 67 -9.89 11.43 11.36
CA ASP A 67 -10.64 12.69 11.40
C ASP A 67 -11.54 12.86 10.17
N PHE A 68 -11.30 12.06 9.13
CA PHE A 68 -12.00 12.14 7.86
C PHE A 68 -12.59 10.80 7.44
N GLN A 69 -13.62 10.87 6.60
CA GLN A 69 -14.22 9.68 5.98
C GLN A 69 -13.20 8.90 5.15
N ARG A 70 -13.40 7.59 5.05
CA ARG A 70 -12.51 6.67 4.31
C ARG A 70 -12.26 7.10 2.86
N THR A 71 -13.24 7.69 2.21
CA THR A 71 -13.14 8.20 0.83
C THR A 71 -12.16 9.36 0.71
N VAL A 72 -12.11 10.23 1.72
CA VAL A 72 -11.24 11.42 1.77
C VAL A 72 -9.81 11.03 2.07
N ILE A 73 -9.56 10.19 3.08
CA ILE A 73 -8.20 9.71 3.39
C ILE A 73 -7.64 8.83 2.27
N LYS A 74 -8.52 8.19 1.46
CA LYS A 74 -8.13 7.44 0.27
C LYS A 74 -7.90 8.29 -0.97
N ALA A 75 -8.11 9.60 -0.88
CA ALA A 75 -7.88 10.54 -1.96
C ALA A 75 -6.56 11.30 -1.80
N CYS A 76 -6.15 11.95 -2.88
CA CYS A 76 -5.10 12.96 -2.88
C CYS A 76 -5.48 14.13 -1.94
N PRO A 77 -4.62 14.55 -1.01
CA PRO A 77 -4.83 15.74 -0.17
C PRO A 77 -5.16 17.01 -0.96
N GLU A 78 -4.51 17.20 -2.11
CA GLU A 78 -4.64 18.40 -2.94
C GLU A 78 -5.84 18.32 -3.90
N CYS A 79 -5.82 17.38 -4.86
CA CYS A 79 -6.83 17.34 -5.91
C CYS A 79 -8.04 16.42 -5.65
N ARG A 80 -8.07 15.72 -4.50
CA ARG A 80 -9.15 14.80 -4.11
C ARG A 80 -9.44 13.64 -5.07
N ILE A 81 -8.62 13.43 -6.09
CA ILE A 81 -8.68 12.22 -6.93
C ILE A 81 -8.41 11.00 -6.05
N THR A 82 -9.29 10.01 -6.12
CA THR A 82 -9.17 8.77 -5.36
C THR A 82 -7.96 7.98 -5.84
N SER A 83 -7.18 7.45 -4.89
CA SER A 83 -6.02 6.62 -5.20
C SER A 83 -5.90 5.60 -4.09
N SER A 84 -6.35 4.35 -4.28
CA SER A 84 -6.51 3.38 -3.18
C SER A 84 -5.21 3.05 -2.43
N TYR A 85 -4.05 3.27 -3.04
CA TYR A 85 -2.71 3.06 -2.47
C TYR A 85 -1.74 4.18 -2.90
N TYR A 86 -0.52 4.15 -2.37
CA TYR A 86 0.61 4.97 -2.81
C TYR A 86 1.84 4.08 -3.01
N ILE A 87 2.79 4.54 -3.82
CA ILE A 87 4.04 3.83 -4.13
C ILE A 87 5.20 4.59 -3.47
N PRO A 88 5.91 4.01 -2.49
CA PRO A 88 7.14 4.61 -1.99
C PRO A 88 8.24 4.48 -3.06
N HIS A 89 8.93 5.57 -3.36
CA HIS A 89 10.02 5.58 -4.34
C HIS A 89 11.10 6.60 -3.95
N LYS A 90 12.36 6.29 -4.28
CA LYS A 90 13.51 7.16 -3.96
C LYS A 90 13.52 8.44 -4.78
N TYR A 91 13.10 8.36 -6.03
CA TYR A 91 13.09 9.47 -6.97
C TYR A 91 11.67 9.93 -7.26
N TRP A 92 11.50 11.22 -7.51
CA TRP A 92 10.27 11.77 -8.04
C TRP A 92 10.16 11.43 -9.54
N ILE A 93 8.96 11.09 -9.98
CA ILE A 93 8.68 10.74 -11.37
C ILE A 93 7.66 11.73 -11.92
N SER A 94 8.14 12.62 -12.79
CA SER A 94 7.31 13.63 -13.45
C SER A 94 6.69 13.12 -14.75
N ASP A 95 7.41 12.23 -15.46
CA ASP A 95 6.95 11.68 -16.74
C ASP A 95 5.80 10.67 -16.55
N VAL A 96 4.80 10.75 -17.43
CA VAL A 96 3.61 9.89 -17.34
C VAL A 96 3.95 8.45 -17.72
N GLY A 97 4.78 8.23 -18.73
CA GLY A 97 5.17 6.90 -19.18
C GLY A 97 6.02 6.15 -18.16
N GLU A 98 7.01 6.84 -17.56
CA GLU A 98 7.81 6.30 -16.46
C GLU A 98 6.95 5.98 -15.24
N LYS A 99 5.98 6.84 -14.93
CA LYS A 99 5.06 6.64 -13.81
C LYS A 99 4.17 5.43 -14.05
N GLU A 100 3.63 5.25 -15.25
CA GLU A 100 2.85 4.06 -15.61
C GLU A 100 3.69 2.78 -15.50
N LYS A 101 4.96 2.83 -15.94
CA LYS A 101 5.90 1.72 -15.76
C LYS A 101 6.12 1.40 -14.28
N LEU A 102 6.34 2.42 -13.43
CA LEU A 102 6.47 2.24 -11.98
C LEU A 102 5.21 1.59 -11.39
N ILE A 103 4.02 2.08 -11.75
CA ILE A 103 2.73 1.55 -11.28
C ILE A 103 2.58 0.08 -11.66
N ARG A 104 2.90 -0.27 -12.92
CA ARG A 104 2.81 -1.65 -13.41
C ARG A 104 3.76 -2.57 -12.65
N THR A 105 5.05 -2.24 -12.59
CA THR A 105 6.05 -3.05 -11.89
C THR A 105 5.73 -3.19 -10.41
N PHE A 106 5.24 -2.13 -9.76
CA PHE A 106 4.81 -2.19 -8.37
C PHE A 106 3.63 -3.16 -8.19
N LYS A 107 2.58 -3.06 -9.02
CA LYS A 107 1.44 -3.99 -8.97
C LYS A 107 1.88 -5.44 -9.22
N GLU A 108 2.78 -5.69 -10.14
CA GLU A 108 3.30 -7.03 -10.43
C GLU A 108 4.07 -7.64 -9.25
N ARG A 109 4.88 -6.82 -8.56
CA ARG A 109 5.62 -7.25 -7.37
C ARG A 109 4.68 -7.48 -6.19
N THR A 110 3.84 -6.51 -5.87
CA THR A 110 2.91 -6.58 -4.73
C THR A 110 1.83 -7.64 -4.94
N GLY A 111 1.40 -7.85 -6.18
CA GLY A 111 0.40 -8.86 -6.56
C GLY A 111 0.87 -10.31 -6.37
N LYS A 112 2.16 -10.55 -6.06
CA LYS A 112 2.69 -11.86 -5.66
C LYS A 112 2.63 -12.07 -4.14
N ILE A 113 2.51 -11.00 -3.37
CA ILE A 113 2.50 -11.03 -1.91
C ILE A 113 1.07 -11.32 -1.45
N ARG A 114 0.89 -12.35 -0.63
CA ARG A 114 -0.43 -12.71 -0.06
C ARG A 114 -1.00 -11.58 0.78
N CYS A 115 -2.26 -11.23 0.53
CA CYS A 115 -2.94 -10.20 1.28
C CYS A 115 -3.23 -10.65 2.73
N LYS A 116 -2.57 -10.02 3.70
CA LYS A 116 -2.77 -10.25 5.16
C LYS A 116 -4.24 -10.16 5.57
N PHE A 117 -5.01 -9.22 5.00
CA PHE A 117 -6.43 -9.04 5.33
C PHE A 117 -7.31 -10.13 4.71
N PHE A 118 -7.01 -10.54 3.47
CA PHE A 118 -7.76 -11.59 2.80
C PHE A 118 -7.56 -12.96 3.47
N VAL A 119 -6.33 -13.27 3.88
CA VAL A 119 -6.02 -14.49 4.63
C VAL A 119 -6.78 -14.54 5.97
N ARG A 120 -7.06 -13.38 6.57
CA ARG A 120 -7.89 -13.24 7.78
C ARG A 120 -9.40 -13.25 7.51
N GLY A 121 -9.83 -13.45 6.26
CA GLY A 121 -11.23 -13.66 5.86
C GLY A 121 -11.89 -12.47 5.17
N HIS A 122 -11.45 -11.23 5.41
CA HIS A 122 -12.05 -10.05 4.78
C HIS A 122 -11.03 -8.95 4.46
N CYS A 123 -10.86 -8.65 3.17
CA CYS A 123 -10.05 -7.54 2.70
C CYS A 123 -10.92 -6.30 2.42
N PRO A 124 -10.64 -5.14 3.07
CA PRO A 124 -11.42 -3.91 2.86
C PRO A 124 -11.27 -3.33 1.45
N PHE A 125 -10.26 -3.78 0.69
CA PHE A 125 -10.00 -3.34 -0.69
C PHE A 125 -10.69 -4.22 -1.75
N ARG A 126 -11.23 -5.39 -1.37
CA ARG A 126 -11.95 -6.30 -2.28
C ARG A 126 -11.21 -6.53 -3.60
N SER A 127 -11.83 -6.25 -4.74
CA SER A 127 -11.26 -6.41 -6.09
C SER A 127 -10.19 -5.36 -6.45
N GLU A 128 -10.10 -4.26 -5.70
CA GLU A 128 -9.08 -3.22 -5.90
C GLU A 128 -7.80 -3.46 -5.08
N CYS A 129 -7.71 -4.59 -4.36
CA CYS A 129 -6.53 -4.92 -3.58
C CYS A 129 -5.32 -5.15 -4.49
N ILE A 130 -4.20 -4.50 -4.17
CA ILE A 130 -2.93 -4.66 -4.90
C ILE A 130 -2.16 -5.94 -4.51
N TYR A 131 -2.62 -6.65 -3.48
CA TYR A 131 -2.01 -7.87 -2.96
C TYR A 131 -2.77 -9.11 -3.45
N LEU A 132 -2.10 -10.26 -3.46
CA LEU A 132 -2.68 -11.52 -3.91
C LEU A 132 -3.83 -11.99 -3.00
N HIS A 133 -5.02 -12.18 -3.58
CA HIS A 133 -6.15 -12.86 -2.96
C HIS A 133 -6.19 -14.31 -3.43
N GLU A 134 -5.32 -15.15 -2.86
CA GLU A 134 -5.33 -16.58 -3.12
C GLU A 134 -6.37 -17.25 -2.22
N GLN A 135 -7.46 -17.75 -2.79
CA GLN A 135 -8.44 -18.52 -2.05
C GLN A 135 -7.76 -19.83 -1.60
N PRO A 136 -7.80 -20.22 -0.30
CA PRO A 136 -7.24 -21.49 0.11
C PRO A 136 -7.88 -22.56 -0.77
N ALA A 137 -7.06 -23.29 -1.52
CA ALA A 137 -7.55 -24.39 -2.35
C ALA A 137 -8.48 -25.20 -1.47
N ARG A 138 -9.77 -25.24 -1.82
CA ARG A 138 -10.75 -26.01 -1.09
C ARG A 138 -10.14 -27.41 -1.00
N ARG A 139 -9.71 -27.83 0.20
CA ARG A 139 -9.71 -29.26 0.48
C ARG A 139 -11.12 -29.65 0.13
N LEU A 140 -11.28 -30.47 -0.90
CA LEU A 140 -12.54 -31.10 -1.24
C LEU A 140 -12.97 -31.87 0.01
N GLN A 141 -13.59 -31.18 0.96
CA GLN A 141 -14.33 -31.79 2.04
C GLN A 141 -15.51 -32.42 1.34
N GLN A 142 -15.31 -33.68 0.98
CA GLN A 142 -16.32 -34.59 0.49
C GLN A 142 -17.63 -34.27 1.20
N GLN A 143 -18.66 -34.07 0.39
CA GLN A 143 -20.04 -33.97 0.81
C GLN A 143 -20.35 -35.10 1.82
N ARG A 144 -20.21 -34.84 3.12
CA ARG A 144 -20.89 -35.64 4.13
C ARG A 144 -22.32 -35.13 4.19
N ARG A 145 -23.09 -35.74 3.29
CA ARG A 145 -24.51 -36.07 3.35
C ARG A 145 -25.32 -35.36 4.45
N ARG A 146 -26.33 -34.62 3.99
CA ARG A 146 -27.48 -34.15 4.76
C ARG A 146 -28.08 -35.28 5.63
N GLN A 147 -28.51 -34.90 6.84
CA GLN A 147 -29.79 -35.16 7.53
C GLN A 147 -29.60 -35.46 9.04
N PRO A 148 -30.63 -35.35 9.90
CA PRO A 148 -31.62 -34.28 10.09
C PRO A 148 -31.64 -33.78 11.57
N ARG A 149 -32.40 -32.71 11.85
CA ARG A 149 -32.56 -32.08 13.18
C ARG A 149 -33.07 -33.06 14.25
N VAL A 150 -32.51 -32.98 15.46
CA VAL A 150 -33.19 -33.36 16.70
C VAL A 150 -33.09 -32.19 17.67
N PHE A 151 -34.24 -31.80 18.22
CA PHE A 151 -34.46 -30.70 19.14
C PHE A 151 -34.40 -31.25 20.58
N ILE A 152 -33.64 -30.63 21.49
CA ILE A 152 -33.86 -30.80 22.94
C ILE A 152 -33.62 -29.44 23.64
N PRO A 153 -34.47 -29.00 24.59
CA PRO A 153 -34.50 -27.63 25.10
C PRO A 153 -33.91 -27.45 26.52
N SER A 154 -33.57 -26.17 26.80
CA SER A 154 -33.53 -25.49 28.12
C SER A 154 -32.32 -25.76 29.04
N SER A 155 -31.79 -24.81 29.83
CA SER A 155 -32.20 -23.45 30.25
C SER A 155 -30.98 -22.64 30.75
N SER A 156 -31.12 -21.30 30.68
CA SER A 156 -30.65 -20.24 31.62
C SER A 156 -29.15 -20.16 31.98
N GLU A 157 -28.48 -19.03 32.23
CA GLU A 157 -28.72 -17.58 32.44
C GLU A 157 -27.27 -17.00 32.56
N SER A 158 -26.86 -15.89 31.93
CA SER A 158 -26.76 -14.58 32.58
C SER A 158 -25.64 -13.75 31.93
N SER A 159 -25.94 -12.45 31.76
CA SER A 159 -25.09 -11.25 31.66
C SER A 159 -24.16 -11.05 30.45
N ASP A 160 -24.65 -10.19 29.56
CA ASP A 160 -23.88 -9.27 28.72
C ASP A 160 -22.99 -8.34 29.58
N GLU A 161 -22.08 -7.63 28.90
CA GLU A 161 -21.20 -6.52 29.34
C GLU A 161 -19.70 -6.83 29.57
N GLU A 162 -19.02 -7.68 28.78
CA GLU A 162 -17.52 -7.72 28.78
C GLU A 162 -16.84 -7.86 27.38
N ASP A 163 -17.58 -7.76 26.26
CA ASP A 163 -17.04 -8.08 24.92
C ASP A 163 -16.40 -6.90 24.15
N GLU A 164 -16.54 -5.66 24.61
CA GLU A 164 -16.03 -4.49 23.87
C GLU A 164 -14.56 -4.16 24.18
N GLU A 165 -13.99 -4.61 25.31
CA GLU A 165 -12.60 -4.30 25.69
C GLU A 165 -11.57 -5.23 25.02
N TYR A 166 -11.97 -6.47 24.73
CA TYR A 166 -11.11 -7.50 24.12
C TYR A 166 -10.86 -7.28 22.62
N GLU A 167 -11.84 -6.72 21.90
CA GLU A 167 -11.72 -6.33 20.48
C GLU A 167 -10.69 -5.20 20.28
N TRP A 168 -10.64 -4.21 21.18
CA TRP A 168 -9.67 -3.12 21.12
C TRP A 168 -8.25 -3.55 21.54
N ALA A 169 -8.13 -4.46 22.51
CA ALA A 169 -6.84 -5.04 22.90
C ALA A 169 -6.19 -5.83 21.74
N LEU A 170 -7.00 -6.57 20.97
CA LEU A 170 -6.56 -7.23 19.74
C LEU A 170 -6.14 -6.21 18.67
N ALA A 171 -6.90 -5.14 18.48
CA ALA A 171 -6.56 -4.08 17.52
C ALA A 171 -5.24 -3.35 17.88
N LEU A 172 -4.96 -3.14 19.18
CA LEU A 172 -3.71 -2.52 19.66
C LEU A 172 -2.50 -3.44 19.48
N ALA A 173 -2.62 -4.72 19.84
CA ALA A 173 -1.57 -5.73 19.58
C ALA A 173 -1.32 -5.91 18.06
N MET A 174 -2.36 -5.71 17.23
CA MET A 174 -2.26 -5.70 15.77
C MET A 174 -1.51 -4.48 15.20
N LEU A 175 -1.40 -3.37 15.94
CA LEU A 175 -0.68 -2.16 15.53
C LEU A 175 0.79 -2.15 15.98
N GLU A 176 1.14 -2.82 17.09
CA GLU A 176 2.53 -3.00 17.52
C GLU A 176 3.31 -3.92 16.57
N THR A 177 2.63 -4.95 16.04
CA THR A 177 3.19 -5.81 14.97
C THR A 177 3.31 -5.10 13.62
N ASP A 178 2.58 -4.00 13.40
CA ASP A 178 2.71 -3.17 12.20
C ASP A 178 3.99 -2.30 12.21
N HIS A 179 4.64 -2.08 13.37
CA HIS A 179 5.96 -1.42 13.42
C HIS A 179 7.05 -2.32 12.84
N VAL A 180 7.05 -3.61 13.21
CA VAL A 180 7.99 -4.61 12.72
C VAL A 180 7.66 -5.00 11.27
N TYR A 181 6.38 -5.13 10.91
CA TYR A 181 6.01 -5.47 9.53
C TYR A 181 6.23 -4.30 8.55
N SER A 182 6.08 -3.05 8.99
CA SER A 182 6.38 -1.87 8.17
C SER A 182 7.89 -1.72 7.93
N SER A 183 8.78 -2.19 8.81
CA SER A 183 10.22 -2.22 8.53
C SER A 183 10.58 -3.37 7.59
N TYR A 184 10.00 -4.56 7.72
CA TYR A 184 10.24 -5.68 6.79
C TYR A 184 9.68 -5.45 5.38
N LEU A 185 8.52 -4.80 5.23
CA LEU A 185 7.99 -4.42 3.92
C LEU A 185 8.77 -3.24 3.33
N HIS A 186 9.29 -2.36 4.17
CA HIS A 186 10.20 -1.29 3.74
C HIS A 186 11.53 -1.87 3.24
N GLU A 187 12.11 -2.82 3.97
CA GLU A 187 13.28 -3.59 3.57
C GLU A 187 13.02 -4.36 2.26
N LEU A 188 11.93 -5.14 2.15
CA LEU A 188 11.63 -5.89 0.91
C LEU A 188 11.37 -5.00 -0.32
N LEU A 189 11.00 -3.74 -0.13
CA LEU A 189 10.75 -2.78 -1.23
C LEU A 189 11.97 -1.88 -1.54
N VAL A 190 12.92 -1.74 -0.61
CA VAL A 190 14.13 -0.89 -0.75
C VAL A 190 15.39 -1.72 -1.02
N VAL A 191 15.48 -2.93 -0.47
CA VAL A 191 16.68 -3.79 -0.52
C VAL A 191 16.92 -4.38 -1.92
N ASP A 192 15.92 -4.40 -2.81
CA ASP A 192 16.04 -4.99 -4.15
C ASP A 192 16.24 -3.95 -5.28
N PHE A 193 16.80 -2.78 -4.95
CA PHE A 193 17.37 -1.83 -5.93
C PHE A 193 18.91 -1.93 -6.04
N SER A 194 19.53 -2.92 -5.38
CA SER A 194 20.96 -3.23 -5.54
C SER A 194 21.15 -4.43 -6.45
N ASP A 195 21.09 -4.21 -7.77
CA ASP A 195 21.83 -4.89 -8.85
C ASP A 195 21.40 -4.22 -10.17
N SER A 196 22.25 -3.77 -11.10
CA SER A 196 23.64 -4.09 -11.41
C SER A 196 24.30 -2.87 -12.09
N ASP A 197 25.53 -2.54 -11.70
CA ASP A 197 26.52 -1.91 -12.61
C ASP A 197 27.26 -3.04 -13.36
#